data_AF-A0A1M7EQ47-F1
#
_entry.id   AF-A0A1M7EQ47-F1
#
_cell.length_a   1.000
_cell.length_b   1.000
_cell.length_c   1.000
_cell.angle_alpha   90.00
_cell.angle_beta   90.00
_cell.angle_gamma   90.00
#
_symmetry.space_group_name_H-M   'P 1'
#
loop_
_entity.id
_entity.type
_entity.pdbx_description
1 polymer ?
#
loop_
_entity_poly.entity_id
_entity_poly.type
_entity_poly.pdbx_seq_one_letter_code
_entity_poly.pdbx_strand_id
1 'polypeptide(L)'
;MKKLMSLILAGTASFAFAQVGINTDNPKATLDITAKKNAVVIEGLLPPRLTRAELTEKGNTLYGAEQDGAIIYITDIVGGDKLSQREYIEGKGLYIFDAEAANNEGRWMCIYCYAPL
;
A
#
# COMPACT_ATOMS: atom_id res chain seq x y z
N MET A 1 -14.35 -56.38 32.77
CA MET A 1 -14.92 -56.34 31.41
C MET A 1 -14.97 -54.90 30.94
N LYS A 2 -14.28 -54.61 29.83
CA LYS A 2 -14.63 -53.65 28.76
C LYS A 2 -14.66 -52.16 29.15
N LYS A 3 -13.67 -51.39 28.68
CA LYS A 3 -13.75 -50.46 27.51
C LYS A 3 -14.48 -49.16 27.88
N LEU A 4 -14.04 -47.95 27.60
CA LEU A 4 -13.05 -47.41 26.66
C LEU A 4 -12.75 -45.99 27.16
N MET A 5 -11.50 -45.54 27.08
CA MET A 5 -11.16 -44.11 27.16
C MET A 5 -11.98 -43.34 26.12
N SER A 6 -12.69 -42.29 26.54
CA SER A 6 -13.05 -41.19 25.65
C SER A 6 -12.51 -39.89 26.24
N LEU A 7 -11.23 -39.64 25.93
CA LEU A 7 -10.58 -38.36 26.10
C LEU A 7 -11.18 -37.41 25.07
N ILE A 8 -12.12 -36.55 25.48
CA ILE A 8 -12.59 -35.44 24.65
C ILE A 8 -11.46 -34.41 24.65
N LEU A 9 -10.54 -34.52 23.69
CA LEU A 9 -9.59 -33.47 23.37
C LEU A 9 -10.36 -32.41 22.57
N ALA A 10 -11.02 -31.49 23.28
CA ALA A 10 -11.53 -30.27 22.68
C ALA A 10 -10.30 -29.42 22.30
N GLY A 11 -9.87 -29.54 21.05
CA GLY A 11 -8.79 -28.73 20.50
C GLY A 11 -9.16 -27.26 20.63
N THR A 12 -8.49 -26.56 21.53
CA THR A 12 -8.45 -25.11 21.53
C THR A 12 -7.75 -24.70 20.24
N ALA A 13 -8.52 -24.30 19.23
CA ALA A 13 -7.97 -23.60 18.08
C ALA A 13 -7.27 -22.34 18.63
N SER A 14 -5.94 -22.37 18.70
CA SER A 14 -5.16 -21.19 19.02
C SER A 14 -5.47 -20.16 17.95
N PHE A 15 -6.11 -19.06 18.33
CA PHE A 15 -6.25 -17.89 17.46
C PHE A 15 -4.84 -17.35 17.22
N ALA A 16 -4.15 -17.88 16.20
CA ALA A 16 -2.91 -17.31 15.73
C ALA A 16 -3.27 -15.96 15.11
N PHE A 17 -3.06 -14.88 15.85
CA PHE A 17 -3.21 -13.54 15.32
C PHE A 17 -2.21 -13.37 14.19
N ALA A 18 -2.70 -13.22 12.96
CA ALA A 18 -1.89 -13.08 11.74
C ALA A 18 -1.19 -11.70 11.63
N GLN A 19 -0.87 -11.06 12.75
CA GLN A 19 -0.16 -9.78 12.75
C GLN A 19 1.26 -10.00 12.24
N VAL A 20 1.64 -9.32 11.16
CA VAL A 20 2.96 -9.47 10.52
C VAL A 20 3.82 -8.28 10.93
N GLY A 21 4.74 -8.51 11.87
CA GLY A 21 5.87 -7.61 12.11
C GLY A 21 7.02 -7.94 11.17
N ILE A 22 7.67 -6.93 10.59
CA ILE A 22 8.96 -7.06 9.91
C ILE A 22 10.04 -6.48 10.81
N ASN A 23 10.97 -7.33 11.24
CA ASN A 23 12.02 -7.01 12.22
C ASN A 23 11.48 -6.55 13.60
N THR A 24 10.30 -6.99 14.01
CA THR A 24 9.75 -6.78 15.36
C THR A 24 8.91 -7.98 15.79
N ASP A 25 9.13 -8.47 17.02
CA ASP A 25 8.38 -9.59 17.60
C ASP A 25 7.08 -9.14 18.28
N ASN A 26 6.88 -7.83 18.44
CA ASN A 26 5.71 -7.24 19.09
C ASN A 26 5.15 -6.09 18.23
N PRO A 27 4.53 -6.40 17.09
CA PRO A 27 3.97 -5.40 16.18
C PRO A 27 2.86 -4.59 16.87
N LYS A 28 2.84 -3.28 16.62
CA LYS A 28 1.84 -2.34 17.16
C LYS A 28 0.75 -1.95 16.17
N ALA A 29 0.83 -2.48 14.95
CA ALA A 29 -0.13 -2.30 13.88
C ALA A 29 -0.22 -3.60 13.05
N THR A 30 -1.21 -3.70 12.16
CA THR A 30 -1.37 -4.86 11.26
C THR A 30 -0.10 -5.14 10.44
N LEU A 31 0.60 -4.08 10.02
CA LEU A 31 1.94 -4.12 9.45
C LEU A 31 2.82 -3.14 10.25
N ASP A 32 3.81 -3.67 10.98
CA ASP A 32 4.78 -2.89 11.73
C ASP A 32 6.19 -3.25 11.22
N ILE A 33 6.91 -2.27 10.67
CA ILE A 33 8.25 -2.44 10.13
C ILE A 33 9.21 -1.65 10.99
N THR A 34 10.08 -2.36 11.71
CA THR A 34 11.11 -1.73 12.54
C THR A 34 12.46 -1.75 11.82
N ALA A 35 13.19 -0.64 11.92
CA ALA A 35 14.55 -0.54 11.35
C ALA A 35 15.53 -1.46 12.09
N LYS A 36 16.42 -2.13 11.36
CA LYS A 36 17.52 -2.93 11.94
C LYS A 36 18.61 -2.06 12.57
N LYS A 37 18.70 -0.78 12.19
CA LYS A 37 19.67 0.20 12.72
C LYS A 37 21.13 -0.25 12.59
N ASN A 38 21.44 -0.95 11.51
CA ASN A 38 22.80 -1.35 11.15
C ASN A 38 23.36 -0.41 10.07
N ALA A 39 24.60 0.04 10.23
CA ALA A 39 25.24 1.02 9.34
C ALA A 39 25.33 0.59 7.86
N VAL A 40 25.26 -0.70 7.55
CA VAL A 40 25.34 -1.21 6.16
C VAL A 40 23.98 -1.63 5.58
N VAL A 41 22.89 -1.49 6.35
CA VAL A 41 21.55 -1.88 5.90
C VAL A 41 20.78 -0.64 5.46
N ILE A 42 20.25 -0.68 4.23
CA ILE A 42 19.35 0.34 3.71
C ILE A 42 17.95 0.07 4.27
N GLU A 43 17.37 1.06 4.95
CA GLU A 43 16.03 1.00 5.53
C GLU A 43 15.04 1.76 4.64
N GLY A 44 13.81 1.27 4.52
CA GLY A 44 12.74 1.99 3.82
C GLY A 44 11.62 1.10 3.31
N LEU A 45 10.50 1.74 2.96
CA LEU A 45 9.41 1.13 2.21
C LEU A 45 9.43 1.68 0.79
N LEU A 46 9.55 0.80 -0.21
CA LEU A 46 9.46 1.18 -1.61
C LEU A 46 8.04 0.91 -2.13
N PRO A 47 7.19 1.94 -2.30
CA PRO A 47 5.93 1.76 -3.00
C PRO A 47 6.18 1.46 -4.49
N PRO A 48 5.17 0.94 -5.22
CA PRO A 48 5.24 0.82 -6.67
C PRO A 48 5.66 2.13 -7.32
N ARG A 49 6.62 2.05 -8.25
CA ARG A 49 7.15 3.19 -8.99
C ARG A 49 6.60 3.17 -10.40
N LEU A 50 6.06 4.30 -10.85
CA LEU A 50 5.45 4.47 -12.16
C LEU A 50 5.82 5.84 -12.72
N THR A 51 5.93 5.95 -14.03
CA THR A 51 5.85 7.23 -14.75
C THR A 51 4.39 7.64 -14.91
N ARG A 52 4.13 8.93 -15.14
CA ARG A 52 2.78 9.39 -15.50
C ARG A 52 2.29 8.75 -16.81
N ALA A 53 3.21 8.44 -17.74
CA ALA A 53 2.88 7.73 -18.98
C ALA A 53 2.34 6.31 -18.72
N GLU A 54 3.02 5.52 -17.88
CA GLU A 54 2.55 4.17 -17.51
C GLU A 54 1.21 4.22 -16.76
N LEU A 55 1.01 5.26 -15.94
CA LEU A 55 -0.26 5.48 -15.28
C LEU A 55 -1.36 5.92 -16.26
N THR A 56 -1.01 6.64 -17.32
CA THR A 56 -1.93 6.95 -18.42
C THR A 56 -2.37 5.70 -19.16
N GLU A 57 -1.45 4.77 -19.43
CA GLU A 57 -1.77 3.50 -20.10
C GLU A 57 -2.72 2.61 -19.28
N LYS A 58 -2.70 2.75 -17.94
CA LYS A 58 -3.68 2.09 -17.05
C LYS A 58 -5.10 2.66 -17.16
N GLY A 59 -5.27 3.83 -17.78
CA GLY A 59 -6.58 4.48 -17.95
C GLY A 59 -7.22 4.95 -16.64
N ASN A 60 -8.55 5.03 -16.62
CA ASN A 60 -9.34 5.54 -15.47
C ASN A 60 -10.29 4.50 -14.86
N THR A 61 -10.14 3.21 -15.21
CA THR A 61 -11.09 2.16 -14.81
C THR A 61 -10.50 1.15 -13.83
N LEU A 62 -9.17 1.13 -13.65
CA LEU A 62 -8.48 0.17 -12.79
C LEU A 62 -8.35 0.62 -11.34
N TYR A 63 -8.26 1.94 -11.12
CA TYR A 63 -8.26 2.52 -9.78
C TYR A 63 -9.65 3.08 -9.50
N GLY A 64 -10.26 2.61 -8.42
CA GLY A 64 -11.57 3.04 -7.94
C GLY A 64 -11.67 2.84 -6.43
N ALA A 65 -12.88 2.67 -5.90
CA ALA A 65 -13.15 2.56 -4.46
C ALA A 65 -12.28 1.51 -3.74
N GLU A 66 -12.04 0.35 -4.36
CA GLU A 66 -11.23 -0.73 -3.78
C GLU A 66 -9.72 -0.42 -3.71
N GLN A 67 -9.27 0.65 -4.36
CA GLN A 67 -7.88 1.12 -4.36
C GLN A 67 -7.75 2.46 -3.64
N ASP A 68 -8.80 2.93 -2.97
CA ASP A 68 -8.71 4.13 -2.14
C ASP A 68 -7.59 3.96 -1.10
N GLY A 69 -6.75 4.98 -0.97
CA GLY A 69 -5.55 4.92 -0.14
C GLY A 69 -4.35 4.20 -0.74
N ALA A 70 -4.41 3.74 -2.01
CA ALA A 70 -3.24 3.16 -2.67
C ALA A 70 -2.11 4.18 -2.80
N ILE A 71 -0.88 3.78 -2.47
CA ILE A 71 0.30 4.66 -2.50
C ILE A 71 1.23 4.24 -3.63
N ILE A 72 1.63 5.21 -4.46
CA ILE A 72 2.63 5.03 -5.52
C ILE A 72 3.66 6.16 -5.48
N TYR A 73 4.82 5.92 -6.11
CA TYR A 73 5.80 6.96 -6.37
C TYR A 73 5.87 7.25 -7.87
N ILE A 74 5.61 8.50 -8.26
CA ILE A 74 5.78 8.97 -9.63
C ILE A 74 7.23 9.35 -9.88
N THR A 75 7.88 8.65 -10.82
CA THR A 75 9.31 8.84 -11.13
C THR A 75 9.57 9.87 -12.21
N ASP A 76 8.63 10.05 -13.13
CA ASP A 76 8.74 10.97 -14.27
C ASP A 76 7.34 11.44 -14.71
N ILE A 77 7.27 12.70 -15.16
CA ILE A 77 6.07 13.39 -15.63
C ILE A 77 6.23 13.95 -17.06
N VAL A 78 7.34 13.69 -17.75
CA VAL A 78 7.54 14.18 -19.12
C VAL A 78 6.51 13.57 -20.08
N GLY A 79 6.14 12.30 -19.88
CA GLY A 79 5.11 11.61 -20.65
C GLY A 79 3.74 11.55 -19.99
N GLY A 80 2.77 10.98 -20.71
CA GLY A 80 1.38 10.83 -20.25
C GLY A 80 0.61 12.15 -20.20
N ASP A 81 -0.68 12.04 -19.89
CA ASP A 81 -1.61 13.15 -19.80
C ASP A 81 -1.90 13.53 -18.32
N LYS A 82 -2.61 14.64 -18.15
CA LYS A 82 -3.13 15.12 -16.86
C LYS A 82 -4.65 15.16 -16.85
N LEU A 83 -5.29 14.13 -17.38
CA LEU A 83 -6.74 14.06 -17.48
C LEU A 83 -7.31 13.18 -16.37
N SER A 84 -8.48 13.58 -15.85
CA SER A 84 -9.23 12.81 -14.85
C SER A 84 -8.35 12.42 -13.67
N GLN A 85 -8.16 11.13 -13.39
CA GLN A 85 -7.41 10.64 -12.22
C GLN A 85 -5.99 11.24 -12.08
N ARG A 86 -5.36 11.66 -13.17
CA ARG A 86 -3.98 12.18 -13.20
C ARG A 86 -3.87 13.71 -13.19
N GLU A 87 -4.99 14.42 -13.04
CA GLU A 87 -5.09 15.88 -13.09
C GLU A 87 -4.06 16.59 -12.20
N TYR A 88 -3.82 16.08 -10.99
CA TYR A 88 -2.93 16.68 -10.00
C TYR A 88 -1.50 16.09 -9.97
N ILE A 89 -1.11 15.32 -11.00
CA ILE A 89 0.26 14.81 -11.14
C ILE A 89 1.13 15.85 -11.86
N GLU A 90 1.53 16.86 -11.08
CA GLU A 90 2.36 17.99 -11.51
C GLU A 90 3.87 17.77 -11.36
N GLY A 91 4.28 16.70 -10.66
CA GLY A 91 5.68 16.51 -10.28
C GLY A 91 6.01 15.05 -10.02
N LYS A 92 7.31 14.76 -9.93
CA LYS A 92 7.77 13.50 -9.33
C LYS A 92 7.49 13.53 -7.82
N GLY A 93 7.12 12.40 -7.23
CA GLY A 93 6.78 12.38 -5.81
C GLY A 93 5.97 11.19 -5.36
N LEU A 94 5.57 11.21 -4.09
CA LEU A 94 4.69 10.23 -3.48
C LEU A 94 3.24 10.68 -3.63
N TYR A 95 2.40 9.80 -4.17
CA TYR A 95 0.99 10.03 -4.42
C TYR A 95 0.14 8.98 -3.72
N ILE A 96 -1.03 9.40 -3.25
CA ILE A 96 -2.10 8.54 -2.75
C ILE A 96 -3.31 8.65 -3.66
N PHE A 97 -3.98 7.54 -3.93
CA PHE A 97 -5.24 7.55 -4.64
C PHE A 97 -6.36 7.92 -3.68
N ASP A 98 -7.09 8.99 -3.99
CA ASP A 98 -8.35 9.39 -3.34
C ASP A 98 -9.47 9.02 -4.29
N ALA A 99 -10.25 7.98 -3.97
CA ALA A 99 -11.31 7.47 -4.84
C ALA A 99 -12.58 8.34 -4.83
N GLU A 100 -12.79 9.16 -3.80
CA GLU A 100 -13.99 9.99 -3.65
C GLU A 100 -13.85 11.36 -4.34
N ALA A 101 -12.62 11.74 -4.71
CA ALA A 101 -12.36 12.98 -5.42
C ALA A 101 -13.17 13.14 -6.72
N ALA A 102 -13.62 14.37 -6.97
CA ALA A 102 -14.32 14.82 -8.18
C ALA A 102 -15.50 13.92 -8.61
N ASN A 103 -16.44 13.68 -7.71
CA ASN A 103 -17.64 12.85 -7.92
C ASN A 103 -17.36 11.34 -8.09
N ASN A 104 -16.46 10.78 -7.27
CA ASN A 104 -16.09 9.36 -7.28
C ASN A 104 -15.36 8.86 -8.54
N GLU A 105 -14.82 9.76 -9.35
CA GLU A 105 -13.90 9.38 -10.45
C GLU A 105 -12.50 9.05 -9.92
N GLY A 106 -12.17 9.56 -8.75
CA GLY A 106 -10.89 9.42 -8.09
C GLY A 106 -9.79 10.34 -8.64
N ARG A 107 -8.80 10.67 -7.81
CA ARG A 107 -7.65 11.51 -8.16
C ARG A 107 -6.39 11.03 -7.44
N TRP A 108 -5.26 11.11 -8.13
CA TRP A 108 -3.95 10.94 -7.51
C TRP A 108 -3.53 12.23 -6.83
N MET A 109 -3.55 12.20 -5.50
CA MET A 109 -3.26 13.34 -4.64
C MET A 109 -1.82 13.27 -4.18
N CYS A 110 -1.10 14.38 -4.33
CA CYS A 110 0.27 14.48 -3.88
C CYS A 110 0.35 14.48 -2.35
N ILE A 111 1.10 13.54 -1.76
CA ILE A 111 1.49 13.59 -0.35
C ILE A 111 2.77 14.42 -0.21
N TYR A 112 3.76 14.13 -1.06
CA TYR A 112 5.04 14.82 -1.08
C TYR A 112 5.63 14.80 -2.48
N CYS A 113 5.59 15.95 -3.15
CA CYS A 113 6.05 16.09 -4.53
C CYS A 113 6.89 17.34 -4.68
N TYR A 114 7.81 17.28 -5.64
CA TYR A 114 8.57 18.44 -6.03
C TYR A 114 7.71 19.27 -6.97
N ALA A 115 7.63 20.59 -6.72
CA ALA A 115 7.04 21.49 -7.69
C ALA A 115 7.77 21.33 -9.03
N PRO A 116 7.05 21.29 -10.16
CA PRO A 116 7.71 21.38 -11.46
C PRO A 116 8.51 22.69 -11.51
N LEU A 117 9.78 22.59 -11.94
CA LEU A 117 10.62 23.76 -12.24
C LEU A 117 10.08 24.49 -13.46
#